data_AF-A0A2V7W9B4-F1
#
_entry.id   AF-A0A2V7W9B4-F1
#
_cell.length_a   1.000
_cell.length_b   1.000
_cell.length_c   1.000
_cell.angle_alpha   90.00
_cell.angle_beta   90.00
_cell.angle_gamma   90.00
#
_symmetry.space_group_name_H-M   'P 1'
#
loop_
_entity.id
_entity.type
_entity.pdbx_description
1 polymer ?
#
loop_
_entity_poly.entity_id
_entity_poly.type
_entity_poly.pdbx_seq_one_letter_code
_entity_poly.pdbx_strand_id
1 'polypeptide(L)'
;MHATTYVVPPDETLIARADAIVIARALHSFVREPPERGIETVTDFSVEETLEGDVSIGSGVRVRAPGGTLEMPDREIRITIIPGSPRFVDGDRVLLFLQSVGSGEFAATDLALGVFRFAADDGGRHVLIRNESEISGWDPDGSVHREPRRDAARFLQFITAIIRHRPASRDYVIQENPLVSENRSLAQGRVSALSLPSSTQYTFASQTGVENSIGVRWKTFPSAVNWNRGNSEINAANGGNDAILAAFNSWNSDVSSNVNLVLATAVANPNGIKDSFDGVNNIVFEKDSTAYGVQPYNCNTGGVLGSGGVHTAATDAMNTVNGETFLRITEGDVSMNQGVGACLPGGTGTLSMGNYFSVVTHEIGHCLGFRHSDNSRDNSQPCVNLAGYDCSSAAIMNHILINGLGGVLTSWDQRAVERVYPAPAAPANVLASATTPNAVSLSWTAVLGAASYTIYRSANASIFSFAGTTATNNFLDPGASADTAYLYRVTTTLAGVESPPSNVDLATTVIFSDPTLVAGSTSIKAAHITELRTAVDAVRKLANGGLGNDFNYTDPAISPASTPVRRIHLIELRGALDTARATLNLPAVSYGDLPEQSPVKAVDFVELRNGVK
;
A
#
# COMPACT_ATOMS: atom_id res chain seq x y z
N MET A 1 -2.52 13.50 12.62
CA MET A 1 -3.16 12.66 11.57
C MET A 1 -3.86 13.63 10.61
N HIS A 2 -3.33 13.91 9.40
CA HIS A 2 -4.03 14.75 8.39
C HIS A 2 -4.23 14.10 7.03
N ALA A 3 -5.37 14.39 6.37
CA ALA A 3 -5.95 13.91 5.08
C ALA A 3 -7.47 14.13 5.05
N THR A 4 -7.83 15.39 5.23
CA THR A 4 -9.06 15.88 4.66
C THR A 4 -8.59 16.69 3.48
N THR A 5 -9.09 16.39 2.29
CA THR A 5 -8.65 17.16 1.11
C THR A 5 -9.42 18.48 1.05
N TYR A 6 -8.74 19.61 0.86
CA TYR A 6 -9.36 20.94 0.88
C TYR A 6 -9.28 21.66 -0.47
N VAL A 7 -10.23 22.57 -0.71
CA VAL A 7 -9.96 23.82 -1.43
C VAL A 7 -9.99 24.93 -0.40
N VAL A 8 -8.85 25.57 -0.13
CA VAL A 8 -8.68 26.42 1.05
C VAL A 8 -9.48 27.71 0.87
N PRO A 9 -10.46 28.01 1.75
CA PRO A 9 -11.25 29.22 1.62
C PRO A 9 -10.39 30.46 1.92
N PRO A 10 -10.62 31.59 1.22
CA PRO A 10 -10.03 32.87 1.58
C PRO A 10 -10.40 33.26 3.02
N ASP A 11 -9.53 34.02 3.71
CA ASP A 11 -9.73 34.35 5.12
C ASP A 11 -11.06 35.06 5.39
N GLU A 12 -11.53 35.95 4.50
CA GLU A 12 -12.85 36.57 4.64
C GLU A 12 -14.00 35.57 4.54
N THR A 13 -13.84 34.51 3.76
CA THR A 13 -14.83 33.42 3.67
C THR A 13 -14.84 32.64 4.97
N LEU A 14 -13.68 32.31 5.52
CA LEU A 14 -13.60 31.60 6.79
C LEU A 14 -14.20 32.42 7.94
N ILE A 15 -13.94 33.74 7.98
CA ILE A 15 -14.58 34.66 8.94
C ILE A 15 -16.10 34.60 8.81
N ALA A 16 -16.62 34.66 7.58
CA ALA A 16 -18.07 34.63 7.33
C ALA A 16 -18.74 33.29 7.65
N ARG A 17 -17.98 32.18 7.71
CA ARG A 17 -18.49 30.83 8.03
C ARG A 17 -18.54 30.53 9.53
N ALA A 18 -17.87 31.33 10.36
CA ALA A 18 -17.78 31.08 11.79
C ALA A 18 -19.00 31.66 12.53
N ASP A 19 -19.60 30.87 13.43
CA ASP A 19 -20.64 31.34 14.36
C ASP A 19 -20.02 32.10 15.55
N ALA A 20 -18.77 31.78 15.88
CA ALA A 20 -17.99 32.48 16.89
C ALA A 20 -16.50 32.49 16.52
N ILE A 21 -15.79 33.55 16.90
CA ILE A 21 -14.34 33.65 16.73
C ILE A 21 -13.74 34.07 18.08
N VAL A 22 -12.87 33.23 18.64
CA VAL A 22 -12.33 33.40 19.99
C VAL A 22 -10.82 33.19 20.04
N ILE A 23 -10.16 33.90 20.95
CA ILE A 23 -8.82 33.53 21.42
C ILE A 23 -9.00 32.77 22.72
N ALA A 24 -8.48 31.55 22.78
CA ALA A 24 -8.69 30.65 23.91
C ALA A 24 -7.45 29.83 24.24
N ARG A 25 -7.43 29.28 25.45
CA ARG A 25 -6.38 28.38 25.92
C ARG A 25 -6.92 26.98 26.12
N ALA A 26 -6.29 25.99 25.49
CA ALA A 26 -6.63 24.59 25.68
C ALA A 26 -6.34 24.18 27.13
N LEU A 27 -7.28 23.49 27.77
CA LEU A 27 -7.17 23.07 29.18
C LEU A 27 -6.88 21.58 29.30
N HIS A 28 -7.75 20.75 28.75
CA HIS A 28 -7.70 19.30 28.83
C HIS A 28 -8.48 18.69 27.67
N SER A 29 -8.00 17.57 27.14
CA SER A 29 -8.67 16.79 26.09
C SER A 29 -9.02 15.38 26.56
N PHE A 30 -10.21 14.90 26.20
CA PHE A 30 -10.63 13.51 26.42
C PHE A 30 -11.33 12.93 25.19
N VAL A 31 -11.33 11.60 25.08
CA VAL A 31 -11.95 10.87 23.97
C VAL A 31 -13.26 10.25 24.45
N ARG A 32 -14.31 10.31 23.63
CA ARG A 32 -15.60 9.64 23.86
C ARG A 32 -16.16 9.06 22.56
N GLU A 33 -17.13 8.15 22.68
CA GLU A 33 -17.86 7.56 21.56
C GLU A 33 -19.37 7.72 21.81
N PRO A 34 -20.02 8.78 21.30
CA PRO A 34 -21.45 9.00 21.45
C PRO A 34 -22.26 7.99 20.62
N PRO A 35 -23.48 7.57 21.01
CA PRO A 35 -24.23 6.54 20.28
C PRO A 35 -24.58 6.85 18.82
N GLU A 36 -24.70 8.13 18.47
CA GLU A 36 -25.08 8.61 17.12
C GLU A 36 -23.88 9.03 16.27
N ARG A 37 -22.65 8.95 16.82
CA ARG A 37 -21.44 9.50 16.22
C ARG A 37 -20.24 8.60 16.43
N GLY A 38 -19.23 8.73 15.57
CA GLY A 38 -17.97 8.02 15.75
C GLY A 38 -17.21 8.49 17.00
N ILE A 39 -16.04 7.87 17.23
CA ILE A 39 -15.12 8.34 18.27
C ILE A 39 -14.78 9.81 18.00
N GLU A 40 -14.85 10.65 19.04
CA GLU A 40 -14.49 12.05 18.99
C GLU A 40 -13.59 12.44 20.16
N THR A 41 -12.68 13.38 19.89
CA THR A 41 -11.86 14.04 20.89
C THR A 41 -12.51 15.38 21.25
N VAL A 42 -12.74 15.61 22.54
CA VAL A 42 -13.31 16.84 23.07
C VAL A 42 -12.24 17.57 23.86
N THR A 43 -12.05 18.85 23.56
CA THR A 43 -11.12 19.72 24.27
C THR A 43 -11.87 20.84 24.99
N ASP A 44 -11.63 20.98 26.28
CA ASP A 44 -12.11 22.10 27.08
C ASP A 44 -11.17 23.30 26.89
N PHE A 45 -11.73 24.47 26.67
CA PHE A 45 -11.01 25.74 26.47
C PHE A 45 -11.44 26.80 27.47
N SER A 46 -10.49 27.59 27.94
CA SER A 46 -10.76 28.86 28.63
C SER A 46 -10.68 30.00 27.63
N VAL A 47 -11.77 30.74 27.44
CA VAL A 47 -11.82 31.88 26.51
C VAL A 47 -11.14 33.10 27.12
N GLU A 48 -10.16 33.65 26.41
CA GLU A 48 -9.43 34.87 26.78
C GLU A 48 -10.02 36.11 26.11
N GLU A 49 -10.47 35.99 24.87
CA GLU A 49 -11.06 37.07 24.08
C GLU A 49 -12.11 36.53 23.11
N THR A 50 -13.20 37.28 22.92
CA THR A 50 -14.25 36.98 21.94
C THR A 50 -14.29 38.08 20.90
N LEU A 51 -14.03 37.74 19.65
CA LEU A 51 -14.04 38.66 18.51
C LEU A 51 -15.41 38.68 17.82
N GLU A 52 -16.06 37.52 17.74
CA GLU A 52 -17.40 37.32 17.15
C GLU A 52 -18.17 36.25 17.92
N GLY A 53 -19.50 36.35 17.96
CA GLY A 53 -20.39 35.35 18.55
C GLY A 53 -20.67 35.52 20.05
N ASP A 54 -21.64 34.76 20.57
CA ASP A 54 -22.08 34.81 21.97
C ASP A 54 -21.32 33.80 22.83
N VAL A 55 -20.00 34.01 22.96
CA VAL A 55 -19.12 33.21 23.82
C VAL A 55 -18.51 34.12 24.88
N SER A 56 -18.73 33.83 26.16
CA SER A 56 -18.29 34.71 27.26
C SER A 56 -16.82 34.50 27.63
N ILE A 57 -16.10 35.60 27.90
CA ILE A 57 -14.74 35.55 28.45
C ILE A 57 -14.73 34.80 29.79
N GLY A 58 -13.74 33.94 30.00
CA GLY A 58 -13.63 33.10 31.20
C GLY A 58 -14.62 31.94 31.26
N SER A 59 -15.49 31.77 30.25
CA SER A 59 -16.31 30.57 30.12
C SER A 59 -15.49 29.38 29.64
N GLY A 60 -15.89 28.19 30.06
CA GLY A 60 -15.41 26.94 29.52
C GLY A 60 -16.15 26.64 28.21
N VAL A 61 -15.43 26.54 27.10
CA VAL A 61 -15.97 26.15 25.79
C VAL A 61 -15.45 24.77 25.43
N ARG A 62 -16.35 23.89 25.00
CA ARG A 62 -15.97 22.58 24.47
C ARG A 62 -15.91 22.61 22.96
N VAL A 63 -14.76 22.23 22.42
CA VAL A 63 -14.56 22.05 20.98
C VAL A 63 -14.40 20.56 20.71
N ARG A 64 -15.25 20.04 19.82
CA ARG A 64 -15.22 18.65 19.35
C ARG A 64 -14.37 18.56 18.10
N ALA A 65 -13.64 17.46 17.98
CA ALA A 65 -12.88 17.08 16.81
C ALA A 65 -13.10 15.58 16.57
N PRO A 66 -13.45 15.14 15.34
CA PRO A 66 -13.72 13.73 15.11
C PRO A 66 -12.43 12.90 15.14
N GLY A 67 -12.53 11.63 15.51
CA GLY A 67 -11.38 10.74 15.71
C GLY A 67 -10.82 10.75 17.13
N GLY A 68 -9.98 9.76 17.42
CA GLY A 68 -9.39 9.57 18.74
C GLY A 68 -8.97 8.12 18.98
N THR A 69 -8.33 7.88 20.12
CA THR A 69 -7.94 6.55 20.59
C THR A 69 -8.66 6.29 21.91
N LEU A 70 -9.45 5.23 21.97
CA LEU A 70 -10.21 4.81 23.14
C LEU A 70 -9.69 3.46 23.62
N GLU A 71 -9.27 3.39 24.88
CA GLU A 71 -8.94 2.13 25.54
C GLU A 71 -10.21 1.54 26.15
N MET A 72 -10.59 0.36 25.68
CA MET A 72 -11.78 -0.35 26.12
C MET A 72 -11.49 -1.13 27.43
N PRO A 73 -12.53 -1.48 28.22
CA PRO A 73 -12.34 -2.16 29.51
C PRO A 73 -11.58 -3.50 29.45
N ASP A 74 -11.57 -4.16 28.29
CA ASP A 74 -10.87 -5.42 28.02
C ASP A 74 -9.44 -5.21 27.49
N ARG A 75 -8.93 -3.97 27.50
CA ARG A 75 -7.67 -3.54 26.90
C ARG A 75 -7.63 -3.63 25.38
N GLU A 76 -8.78 -3.80 24.72
CA GLU A 76 -8.89 -3.53 23.30
C GLU A 76 -8.69 -2.02 23.07
N ILE A 77 -7.83 -1.67 22.12
CA ILE A 77 -7.68 -0.28 21.69
C ILE A 77 -8.57 -0.11 20.48
N ARG A 78 -9.54 0.79 20.56
CA ARG A 78 -10.29 1.28 19.41
C ARG A 78 -9.77 2.63 18.99
N ILE A 79 -9.73 2.83 17.69
CA ILE A 79 -9.06 3.99 17.11
C ILE A 79 -9.81 4.38 15.86
N THR A 80 -10.26 5.63 15.85
CA THR A 80 -10.73 6.30 14.63
C THR A 80 -9.67 7.30 14.21
N ILE A 81 -9.09 7.07 13.04
CA ILE A 81 -8.12 7.96 12.42
C ILE A 81 -8.86 8.72 11.33
N ILE A 82 -9.31 9.94 11.66
CA ILE A 82 -9.73 10.91 10.65
C ILE A 82 -8.59 11.89 10.45
N PRO A 83 -7.93 11.80 9.31
CA PRO A 83 -6.88 12.73 9.05
C PRO A 83 -7.52 14.11 8.71
N GLY A 84 -7.08 15.21 9.34
CA GLY A 84 -7.49 16.61 9.08
C GLY A 84 -8.17 17.19 10.31
N SER A 85 -8.48 16.32 11.26
CA SER A 85 -9.11 16.67 12.53
C SER A 85 -8.16 17.47 13.43
N PRO A 86 -8.61 18.63 13.96
CA PRO A 86 -7.77 19.51 14.76
C PRO A 86 -7.37 18.87 16.10
N ARG A 87 -6.19 19.25 16.59
CA ARG A 87 -5.61 18.73 17.83
C ARG A 87 -5.00 19.84 18.65
N PHE A 88 -5.09 19.70 19.96
CA PHE A 88 -4.70 20.72 20.91
C PHE A 88 -3.82 20.12 21.99
N VAL A 89 -2.78 20.84 22.38
CA VAL A 89 -1.94 20.52 23.53
C VAL A 89 -2.39 21.38 24.69
N ASP A 90 -2.51 20.79 25.88
CA ASP A 90 -2.90 21.52 27.08
C ASP A 90 -1.96 22.72 27.31
N GLY A 91 -2.57 23.89 27.52
CA GLY A 91 -1.87 25.17 27.66
C GLY A 91 -1.72 25.97 26.37
N ASP A 92 -1.95 25.37 25.19
CA ASP A 92 -1.86 26.06 23.90
C ASP A 92 -2.81 27.25 23.84
N ARG A 93 -2.27 28.41 23.45
CA ARG A 93 -3.07 29.59 23.13
C ARG A 93 -3.36 29.59 21.62
N VAL A 94 -4.64 29.60 21.26
CA VAL A 94 -5.10 29.46 19.87
C VAL A 94 -6.16 30.51 19.52
N LEU A 95 -6.21 30.89 18.26
CA LEU A 95 -7.33 31.60 17.66
C LEU A 95 -8.21 30.57 16.95
N LEU A 96 -9.47 30.49 17.35
CA LEU A 96 -10.44 29.50 16.89
C LEU A 96 -11.59 30.18 16.16
N PHE A 97 -11.86 29.67 14.96
CA PHE A 97 -13.08 29.89 14.20
C PHE A 97 -13.99 28.70 14.49
N LEU A 98 -15.16 28.98 15.07
CA LEU A 98 -16.02 27.96 15.65
C LEU A 98 -17.38 27.95 14.97
N GLN A 99 -17.92 26.75 14.81
CA GLN A 99 -19.31 26.50 14.46
C GLN A 99 -20.05 25.85 15.63
N SER A 100 -21.27 26.27 15.86
CA SER A 100 -22.16 25.68 16.84
C SER A 100 -22.64 24.32 16.34
N VAL A 101 -22.40 23.27 17.12
CA VAL A 101 -22.75 21.88 16.76
C VAL A 101 -23.74 21.27 17.76
N GLY A 102 -24.56 22.13 18.37
CA GLY A 102 -25.61 21.77 19.31
C GLY A 102 -25.14 21.48 20.75
N SER A 103 -26.08 21.59 21.68
CA SER A 103 -25.87 21.38 23.13
C SER A 103 -24.81 22.30 23.78
N GLY A 104 -24.57 23.49 23.20
CA GLY A 104 -23.61 24.46 23.72
C GLY A 104 -22.14 24.08 23.48
N GLU A 105 -21.88 23.07 22.66
CA GLU A 105 -20.53 22.69 22.24
C GLU A 105 -20.28 23.14 20.78
N PHE A 106 -19.01 23.31 20.43
CA PHE A 106 -18.56 23.83 19.16
C PHE A 106 -17.68 22.81 18.41
N ALA A 107 -17.46 23.05 17.12
CA ALA A 107 -16.41 22.41 16.34
C ALA A 107 -15.61 23.51 15.62
N ALA A 108 -14.35 23.23 15.27
CA ALA A 108 -13.59 24.17 14.45
C ALA A 108 -14.17 24.23 13.03
N THR A 109 -14.33 25.44 12.50
CA THR A 109 -14.85 25.66 11.14
C THR A 109 -13.94 25.00 10.11
N ASP A 110 -14.51 24.10 9.30
CA ASP A 110 -13.82 23.30 8.29
C ASP A 110 -12.58 22.56 8.84
N LEU A 111 -12.70 22.02 10.06
CA LEU A 111 -11.67 21.25 10.78
C LEU A 111 -10.39 22.08 11.03
N ALA A 112 -9.21 21.60 10.61
CA ALA A 112 -7.94 22.30 10.83
C ALA A 112 -7.91 23.72 10.24
N LEU A 113 -8.69 24.02 9.19
CA LEU A 113 -8.76 25.36 8.58
C LEU A 113 -9.20 26.44 9.58
N GLY A 114 -10.04 26.07 10.55
CA GLY A 114 -10.57 26.97 11.58
C GLY A 114 -9.63 27.20 12.76
N VAL A 115 -8.44 26.61 12.77
CA VAL A 115 -7.52 26.64 13.92
C VAL A 115 -6.23 27.36 13.59
N PHE A 116 -5.93 28.42 14.34
CA PHE A 116 -4.66 29.13 14.26
C PHE A 116 -3.93 29.10 15.59
N ARG A 117 -2.62 28.92 15.53
CA ARG A 117 -1.70 28.93 16.68
C ARG A 117 -0.93 30.24 16.71
N PHE A 118 -0.74 30.79 17.90
CA PHE A 118 0.16 31.92 18.11
C PHE A 118 1.61 31.42 18.13
N ALA A 119 2.48 32.06 17.36
CA ALA A 119 3.91 31.79 17.35
C ALA A 119 4.71 33.10 17.25
N ALA A 120 6.03 33.01 17.31
CA ALA A 120 6.94 34.12 17.03
C ALA A 120 7.92 33.75 15.92
N ASP A 121 8.20 34.66 15.00
CA ASP A 121 9.31 34.51 14.05
C ASP A 121 10.66 34.86 14.71
N ASP A 122 11.77 34.46 14.08
CA ASP A 122 13.14 34.72 14.51
C ASP A 122 13.50 36.20 14.65
N GLY A 123 12.69 37.09 14.07
CA GLY A 123 12.72 38.54 14.26
C GLY A 123 11.92 39.04 15.48
N GLY A 124 11.31 38.15 16.25
CA GLY A 124 10.49 38.45 17.43
C GLY A 124 9.07 38.93 17.10
N ARG A 125 8.62 38.83 15.84
CA ARG A 125 7.27 39.21 15.43
C ARG A 125 6.28 38.12 15.82
N HIS A 126 5.19 38.52 16.48
CA HIS A 126 4.09 37.59 16.76
C HIS A 126 3.31 37.29 15.49
N VAL A 127 3.13 36.02 15.19
CA VAL A 127 2.46 35.53 13.99
C VAL A 127 1.35 34.56 14.36
N LEU A 128 0.33 34.53 13.51
CA LEU A 128 -0.69 33.49 13.51
C LEU A 128 -0.38 32.54 12.36
N ILE A 129 -0.26 31.27 12.70
CA ILE A 129 0.01 30.19 11.76
C ILE A 129 -1.09 29.16 11.87
N ARG A 130 -1.54 28.63 10.75
CA ARG A 130 -2.04 27.26 10.74
C ARG A 130 -0.83 26.36 10.62
N ASN A 131 -0.90 25.15 11.15
CA ASN A 131 0.23 24.25 10.96
C ASN A 131 0.28 23.90 9.45
N GLU A 132 1.37 24.31 8.80
CA GLU A 132 1.52 24.31 7.33
C GLU A 132 1.43 22.87 6.77
N SER A 133 1.65 21.84 7.60
CA SER A 133 1.43 20.42 7.26
C SER A 133 -0.03 19.93 7.42
N GLU A 134 -0.93 20.75 7.97
CA GLU A 134 -2.34 20.43 8.22
C GLU A 134 -3.29 21.00 7.17
N ILE A 135 -2.85 22.02 6.43
CA ILE A 135 -3.68 22.78 5.49
C ILE A 135 -3.17 22.60 4.08
N SER A 136 -3.89 21.79 3.31
CA SER A 136 -3.36 21.23 2.08
C SER A 136 -4.42 21.05 1.02
N GLY A 137 -4.15 21.53 -0.19
CA GLY A 137 -5.12 21.50 -1.26
C GLY A 137 -4.89 22.55 -2.31
N TRP A 138 -5.97 23.03 -2.90
CA TRP A 138 -5.96 24.06 -3.92
C TRP A 138 -6.55 25.37 -3.39
N ASP A 139 -6.13 26.49 -3.94
CA ASP A 139 -6.90 27.74 -3.85
C ASP A 139 -8.15 27.63 -4.74
N PRO A 140 -9.20 28.47 -4.53
CA PRO A 140 -10.43 28.40 -5.31
C PRO A 140 -10.26 28.61 -6.82
N ASP A 141 -9.13 29.17 -7.25
CA ASP A 141 -8.76 29.31 -8.67
C ASP A 141 -8.12 28.04 -9.26
N GLY A 142 -8.01 26.97 -8.47
CA GLY A 142 -7.40 25.70 -8.84
C GLY A 142 -5.88 25.67 -8.74
N SER A 143 -5.23 26.77 -8.35
CA SER A 143 -3.79 26.79 -8.09
C SER A 143 -3.46 26.08 -6.78
N VAL A 144 -2.20 25.70 -6.60
CA VAL A 144 -1.76 25.01 -5.39
C VAL A 144 -1.75 25.98 -4.22
N HIS A 145 -2.45 25.61 -3.14
CA HIS A 145 -2.45 26.43 -1.94
C HIS A 145 -1.08 26.43 -1.26
N ARG A 146 -0.61 27.63 -0.89
CA ARG A 146 0.50 27.82 0.05
C ARG A 146 -0.01 28.60 1.24
N GLU A 147 -0.03 27.97 2.41
CA GLU A 147 -0.57 28.57 3.62
C GLU A 147 0.28 29.78 4.04
N PRO A 148 -0.29 31.01 4.04
CA PRO A 148 0.49 32.22 4.29
C PRO A 148 0.72 32.46 5.78
N ARG A 149 1.88 33.03 6.14
CA ARG A 149 2.09 33.57 7.49
C ARG A 149 1.37 34.89 7.68
N ARG A 150 0.72 35.04 8.84
CA ARG A 150 -0.07 36.22 9.17
C ARG A 150 0.54 36.94 10.37
N ASP A 151 0.79 38.23 10.24
CA ASP A 151 1.10 39.08 11.39
C ASP A 151 -0.11 39.05 12.35
N ALA A 152 0.12 38.65 13.60
CA ALA A 152 -0.97 38.37 14.52
C ALA A 152 -1.84 39.62 14.77
N ALA A 153 -1.21 40.78 14.98
CA ALA A 153 -1.94 42.01 15.28
C ALA A 153 -2.74 42.51 14.08
N ARG A 154 -2.13 42.53 12.88
CA ARG A 154 -2.81 42.97 11.66
C ARG A 154 -3.92 42.01 11.25
N PHE A 155 -3.74 40.70 11.46
CA PHE A 155 -4.78 39.74 11.13
C PHE A 155 -5.99 39.85 12.06
N LEU A 156 -5.79 40.05 13.37
CA LEU A 156 -6.88 40.33 14.31
C LEU A 156 -7.62 41.65 13.97
N GLN A 157 -6.88 42.67 13.50
CA GLN A 157 -7.48 43.91 13.00
C GLN A 157 -8.31 43.68 11.73
N PHE A 158 -7.79 42.89 10.79
CA PHE A 158 -8.51 42.48 9.58
C PHE A 158 -9.82 41.77 9.92
N ILE A 159 -9.78 40.77 10.82
CA ILE A 159 -10.96 40.04 11.30
C ILE A 159 -11.99 41.02 11.89
N THR A 160 -11.55 41.88 12.80
CA THR A 160 -12.43 42.87 13.45
C THR A 160 -13.03 43.87 12.44
N ALA A 161 -12.28 44.24 11.40
CA ALA A 161 -12.77 45.13 10.35
C ALA A 161 -13.86 44.45 9.52
N ILE A 162 -13.66 43.19 9.11
CA ILE A 162 -14.65 42.39 8.38
C ILE A 162 -15.94 42.24 9.21
N ILE A 163 -15.83 41.82 10.47
CA ILE A 163 -16.96 41.67 11.40
C ILE A 163 -17.77 42.97 11.53
N ARG A 164 -17.08 44.11 11.63
CA ARG A 164 -17.73 45.43 11.79
C ARG A 164 -18.16 46.06 10.47
N HIS A 165 -18.12 45.31 9.36
CA HIS A 165 -18.40 45.80 8.00
C HIS A 165 -17.63 47.08 7.64
N ARG A 166 -16.36 47.16 8.06
CA ARG A 166 -15.42 48.24 7.74
C ARG A 166 -14.49 47.82 6.60
N PRO A 167 -13.89 48.77 5.88
CA PRO A 167 -12.83 48.46 4.92
C PRO A 167 -11.69 47.69 5.62
N ALA A 168 -11.30 46.55 5.06
CA ALA A 168 -10.26 45.68 5.59
C ALA A 168 -9.16 45.50 4.54
N SER A 169 -7.90 45.56 4.96
CA SER A 169 -6.72 45.39 4.10
C SER A 169 -6.06 44.04 4.35
N ARG A 170 -5.54 43.39 3.30
CA ARG A 170 -4.76 42.13 3.42
C ARG A 170 -3.28 42.36 3.71
N ASP A 171 -2.93 43.45 4.40
CA ASP A 171 -1.56 43.81 4.78
C ASP A 171 -1.00 43.02 5.98
N TYR A 172 -1.76 42.02 6.44
CA TYR A 172 -1.37 41.06 7.46
C TYR A 172 -0.55 39.89 6.91
N VAL A 173 -0.61 39.60 5.60
CA VAL A 173 0.22 38.55 4.99
C VAL A 173 1.66 39.02 4.96
N ILE A 174 2.56 38.23 5.55
CA ILE A 174 3.97 38.57 5.68
C ILE A 174 4.85 37.50 5.03
N GLN A 175 6.09 37.88 4.71
CA GLN A 175 7.09 36.94 4.24
C GLN A 175 7.40 35.87 5.30
N GLU A 176 7.63 34.64 4.85
CA GLU A 176 8.02 33.52 5.70
C GLU A 176 9.42 33.70 6.30
N ASN A 177 9.48 34.06 7.58
CA ASN A 177 10.69 34.02 8.42
C ASN A 177 10.66 32.81 9.37
N PRO A 178 11.77 32.07 9.58
CA PRO A 178 11.82 30.92 10.49
C PRO A 178 11.16 31.21 11.85
N LEU A 179 10.37 30.27 12.36
CA LEU A 179 9.74 30.42 13.67
C LEU A 179 10.79 30.20 14.78
N VAL A 180 10.71 30.97 15.85
CA VAL A 180 11.42 30.67 17.10
C VAL A 180 10.83 29.37 17.60
N SER A 181 11.59 28.28 17.43
CA SER A 181 11.18 26.96 17.91
C SER A 181 10.78 27.05 19.37
N GLU A 182 9.55 26.67 19.72
CA GLU A 182 9.31 26.13 21.05
C GLU A 182 10.23 24.90 21.16
N ASN A 183 11.34 25.08 21.86
CA ASN A 183 12.26 24.01 22.21
C ASN A 183 11.52 22.97 23.07
N ARG A 184 10.84 22.02 22.43
CA ARG A 184 10.81 20.65 22.91
C ARG A 184 11.81 19.88 22.07
N SER A 185 12.88 19.42 22.71
CA SER A 185 13.96 18.62 22.14
C SER A 185 13.42 17.53 21.21
N LEU A 186 14.13 17.12 20.15
CA LEU A 186 15.23 16.17 20.30
C LEU A 186 16.31 16.39 19.24
N ALA A 187 17.52 16.65 19.71
CA ALA A 187 18.73 16.33 18.96
C ALA A 187 18.86 14.81 18.86
N GLN A 188 19.00 14.24 17.66
CA GLN A 188 19.77 13.02 17.49
C GLN A 188 20.35 12.87 16.09
N GLY A 189 21.69 12.97 16.07
CA GLY A 189 22.68 12.29 15.23
C GLY A 189 22.27 11.69 13.89
N ARG A 190 22.89 12.23 12.83
CA ARG A 190 23.15 11.52 11.58
C ARG A 190 23.87 10.19 11.85
N VAL A 191 23.27 9.08 11.45
CA VAL A 191 23.98 7.92 10.90
C VAL A 191 23.18 7.39 9.72
N SER A 192 23.75 7.50 8.52
CA SER A 192 23.27 6.79 7.34
C SER A 192 23.69 5.32 7.48
N ALA A 193 22.70 4.44 7.56
CA ALA A 193 22.79 3.10 7.03
C ALA A 193 21.66 2.95 6.01
N LEU A 194 21.94 2.38 4.84
CA LEU A 194 20.95 1.97 3.86
C LEU A 194 20.08 0.83 4.45
N SER A 195 19.24 1.14 5.42
CA SER A 195 18.15 0.26 5.82
C SER A 195 17.02 0.48 4.83
N LEU A 196 16.53 -0.61 4.22
CA LEU A 196 15.26 -0.57 3.52
C LEU A 196 14.20 0.03 4.46
N PRO A 197 13.33 0.92 3.96
CA PRO A 197 12.30 1.52 4.79
C PRO A 197 11.42 0.45 5.48
N SER A 198 11.20 0.62 6.79
CA SER A 198 10.25 -0.19 7.59
C SER A 198 8.83 -0.11 7.02
N SER A 199 7.99 -1.11 7.25
CA SER A 199 6.58 -1.07 6.83
C SER A 199 5.80 0.03 7.56
N THR A 200 6.04 0.21 8.86
CA THR A 200 5.32 1.18 9.70
C THR A 200 5.53 2.62 9.27
N GLN A 201 6.69 2.96 8.68
CA GLN A 201 6.92 4.33 8.24
C GLN A 201 5.95 4.82 7.17
N TYR A 202 5.28 3.92 6.44
CA TYR A 202 4.27 4.28 5.45
C TYR A 202 2.87 4.43 6.07
N THR A 203 2.68 3.98 7.30
CA THR A 203 1.37 3.95 7.97
C THR A 203 1.23 5.02 9.03
N PHE A 204 0.00 5.39 9.35
CA PHE A 204 -0.28 6.27 10.48
C PHE A 204 0.27 5.75 11.80
N ALA A 205 0.56 6.67 12.71
CA ALA A 205 0.75 6.35 14.12
C ALA A 205 -0.63 6.09 14.75
N SER A 206 -0.83 4.91 15.33
CA SER A 206 -2.03 4.57 16.11
C SER A 206 -2.25 5.44 17.35
N GLN A 207 -1.24 6.16 17.83
CA GLN A 207 -1.35 7.05 18.98
C GLN A 207 -0.99 8.47 18.59
N THR A 208 -1.83 9.38 19.03
CA THR A 208 -1.67 10.81 18.75
C THR A 208 -0.42 11.35 19.42
N GLY A 209 0.44 12.03 18.67
CA GLY A 209 1.68 12.64 19.19
C GLY A 209 2.75 11.61 19.56
N VAL A 210 2.60 10.35 19.13
CA VAL A 210 3.55 9.27 19.38
C VAL A 210 3.98 8.67 18.04
N GLU A 211 4.91 9.34 17.35
CA GLU A 211 5.43 8.95 16.02
C GLU A 211 5.83 7.46 15.91
N ASN A 212 6.39 6.91 16.98
CA ASN A 212 6.88 5.52 17.03
C ASN A 212 5.82 4.50 17.46
N SER A 213 4.53 4.88 17.53
CA SER A 213 3.47 3.93 17.89
C SER A 213 3.26 2.89 16.80
N ILE A 214 2.53 1.83 17.12
CA ILE A 214 2.18 0.77 16.16
C ILE A 214 1.39 1.35 14.97
N GLY A 215 1.55 0.76 13.78
CA GLY A 215 0.79 1.13 12.59
C GLY A 215 -0.60 0.48 12.54
N VAL A 216 -1.38 0.78 11.51
CA VAL A 216 -2.66 0.12 11.23
C VAL A 216 -2.65 -0.46 9.81
N ARG A 217 -3.23 -1.64 9.61
CA ARG A 217 -3.41 -2.25 8.28
C ARG A 217 -4.56 -3.24 8.26
N TRP A 218 -5.08 -3.52 7.07
CA TRP A 218 -5.94 -4.67 6.84
C TRP A 218 -5.16 -5.98 6.95
N LYS A 219 -5.74 -6.97 7.62
CA LYS A 219 -5.22 -8.35 7.64
C LYS A 219 -5.88 -9.26 6.61
N THR A 220 -7.03 -8.84 6.08
CA THR A 220 -7.90 -9.63 5.20
C THR A 220 -7.27 -9.92 3.85
N PHE A 221 -6.48 -8.97 3.33
CA PHE A 221 -5.83 -9.15 2.04
C PHE A 221 -4.93 -10.39 2.06
N PRO A 222 -5.03 -11.21 1.01
CA PRO A 222 -5.59 -10.89 -0.32
C PRO A 222 -7.04 -11.30 -0.55
N SER A 223 -7.74 -11.79 0.47
CA SER A 223 -9.20 -11.93 0.38
C SER A 223 -9.84 -10.54 0.22
N ALA A 224 -10.99 -10.51 -0.46
CA ALA A 224 -11.68 -9.26 -0.75
C ALA A 224 -12.08 -8.54 0.54
N VAL A 225 -11.75 -7.24 0.62
CA VAL A 225 -12.39 -6.32 1.56
C VAL A 225 -13.54 -5.67 0.81
N ASN A 226 -14.75 -5.97 1.24
CA ASN A 226 -15.97 -5.48 0.60
C ASN A 226 -16.29 -4.07 1.06
N TRP A 227 -16.59 -3.22 0.09
CA TRP A 227 -17.01 -1.84 0.25
C TRP A 227 -18.38 -1.63 -0.40
N ASN A 228 -19.09 -0.61 0.06
CA ASN A 228 -20.35 -0.22 -0.51
C ASN A 228 -20.35 1.25 -0.89
N ARG A 229 -21.18 1.61 -1.86
CA ARG A 229 -21.56 2.99 -2.09
C ARG A 229 -22.82 3.28 -1.27
N GLY A 230 -22.71 4.19 -0.30
CA GLY A 230 -23.82 4.55 0.58
C GLY A 230 -24.96 5.25 -0.16
N ASN A 231 -24.65 6.23 -0.98
CA ASN A 231 -25.60 7.02 -1.77
C ASN A 231 -24.96 7.49 -3.10
N SER A 232 -25.71 8.18 -3.96
CA SER A 232 -25.19 8.63 -5.26
C SER A 232 -24.58 10.03 -5.21
N GLU A 233 -23.46 10.21 -5.90
CA GLU A 233 -22.86 11.52 -6.15
C GLU A 233 -23.58 12.27 -7.29
N ILE A 234 -23.80 13.57 -7.13
CA ILE A 234 -24.45 14.41 -8.14
C ILE A 234 -23.45 14.74 -9.25
N ASN A 235 -23.89 14.74 -10.51
CA ASN A 235 -23.05 15.00 -11.70
C ASN A 235 -21.83 14.07 -11.87
N ALA A 236 -21.71 13.01 -11.07
CA ALA A 236 -20.73 11.96 -11.30
C ALA A 236 -21.34 10.81 -12.12
N ALA A 237 -20.54 10.26 -13.03
CA ALA A 237 -20.96 9.12 -13.83
C ALA A 237 -21.33 7.92 -12.95
N ASN A 238 -22.42 7.23 -13.32
CA ASN A 238 -22.99 6.09 -12.60
C ASN A 238 -23.23 6.36 -11.09
N GLY A 239 -23.50 7.62 -10.72
CA GLY A 239 -23.69 8.05 -9.33
C GLY A 239 -22.43 7.93 -8.46
N GLY A 240 -21.24 8.01 -9.06
CA GLY A 240 -19.95 7.94 -8.35
C GLY A 240 -19.25 6.58 -8.39
N ASN A 241 -19.89 5.53 -8.92
CA ASN A 241 -19.28 4.19 -9.01
C ASN A 241 -17.96 4.21 -9.81
N ASP A 242 -17.87 5.04 -10.84
CA ASP A 242 -16.69 5.09 -11.68
C ASP A 242 -15.48 5.63 -10.91
N ALA A 243 -15.68 6.59 -10.01
CA ALA A 243 -14.63 7.12 -9.13
C ALA A 243 -14.16 6.06 -8.12
N ILE A 244 -15.10 5.30 -7.55
CA ILE A 244 -14.81 4.19 -6.64
C ILE A 244 -13.99 3.11 -7.36
N LEU A 245 -14.45 2.67 -8.52
CA LEU A 245 -13.78 1.64 -9.30
C LEU A 245 -12.40 2.12 -9.79
N ALA A 246 -12.26 3.39 -10.17
CA ALA A 246 -10.96 3.96 -10.52
C ALA A 246 -9.99 3.94 -9.32
N ALA A 247 -10.45 4.33 -8.13
CA ALA A 247 -9.64 4.27 -6.92
C ALA A 247 -9.25 2.84 -6.54
N PHE A 248 -10.21 1.90 -6.56
CA PHE A 248 -9.94 0.49 -6.26
C PHE A 248 -8.99 -0.12 -7.27
N ASN A 249 -9.19 0.12 -8.56
CA ASN A 249 -8.28 -0.36 -9.60
C ASN A 249 -6.87 0.19 -9.43
N SER A 250 -6.72 1.43 -8.98
CA SER A 250 -5.41 2.04 -8.76
C SER A 250 -4.62 1.30 -7.68
N TRP A 251 -5.26 0.95 -6.56
CA TRP A 251 -4.63 0.18 -5.48
C TRP A 251 -4.53 -1.32 -5.76
N ASN A 252 -5.54 -1.95 -6.39
CA ASN A 252 -5.57 -3.38 -6.70
C ASN A 252 -4.61 -3.78 -7.83
N SER A 253 -4.24 -2.85 -8.72
CA SER A 253 -3.41 -3.18 -9.90
C SER A 253 -1.90 -3.13 -9.62
N ASP A 254 -1.48 -2.80 -8.40
CA ASP A 254 -0.06 -2.89 -8.03
C ASP A 254 0.36 -4.36 -7.92
N VAL A 255 1.19 -4.81 -8.86
CA VAL A 255 1.60 -6.21 -9.03
C VAL A 255 2.46 -6.75 -7.88
N SER A 256 3.05 -5.86 -7.09
CA SER A 256 3.88 -6.21 -5.93
C SER A 256 3.08 -6.24 -4.64
N SER A 257 1.80 -5.85 -4.68
CA SER A 257 0.90 -5.87 -3.55
C SER A 257 -0.22 -6.90 -3.70
N ASN A 258 -0.92 -7.15 -2.61
CA ASN A 258 -2.00 -8.11 -2.53
C ASN A 258 -3.36 -7.47 -2.19
N VAL A 259 -3.46 -6.13 -2.34
CA VAL A 259 -4.68 -5.37 -2.05
C VAL A 259 -5.82 -5.84 -2.96
N ASN A 260 -7.01 -6.00 -2.36
CA ASN A 260 -8.20 -6.49 -3.03
C ASN A 260 -9.46 -5.80 -2.49
N LEU A 261 -9.67 -4.57 -2.93
CA LEU A 261 -10.85 -3.76 -2.63
C LEU A 261 -11.95 -4.08 -3.65
N VAL A 262 -13.17 -4.36 -3.17
CA VAL A 262 -14.30 -4.73 -4.03
C VAL A 262 -15.51 -3.86 -3.72
N LEU A 263 -16.09 -3.23 -4.74
CA LEU A 263 -17.39 -2.58 -4.60
C LEU A 263 -18.48 -3.66 -4.64
N ALA A 264 -18.91 -4.10 -3.46
CA ALA A 264 -19.86 -5.20 -3.30
C ALA A 264 -21.30 -4.76 -3.59
N THR A 265 -21.68 -3.54 -3.19
CA THR A 265 -23.03 -3.01 -3.39
C THR A 265 -22.99 -1.53 -3.74
N ALA A 266 -23.84 -1.10 -4.69
CA ALA A 266 -23.93 0.29 -5.13
C ALA A 266 -25.02 1.12 -4.38
N VAL A 267 -25.71 0.51 -3.40
CA VAL A 267 -26.74 1.16 -2.57
C VAL A 267 -26.68 0.56 -1.16
N ALA A 268 -26.16 1.30 -0.19
CA ALA A 268 -26.07 0.88 1.20
C ALA A 268 -26.60 1.97 2.15
N ASN A 269 -26.29 1.86 3.44
CA ASN A 269 -26.58 2.94 4.39
C ASN A 269 -25.67 4.16 4.08
N PRO A 270 -26.09 5.39 4.40
CA PRO A 270 -25.31 6.61 4.17
C PRO A 270 -24.41 6.98 5.37
N ASN A 271 -24.04 6.02 6.22
CA ASN A 271 -23.07 6.24 7.29
C ASN A 271 -21.67 6.29 6.67
N GLY A 272 -20.88 7.27 7.11
CA GLY A 272 -19.48 7.38 6.74
C GLY A 272 -18.60 7.66 7.93
N ILE A 273 -17.38 8.13 7.66
CA ILE A 273 -16.23 8.14 8.60
C ILE A 273 -16.45 8.92 9.90
N LYS A 274 -17.50 9.73 10.00
CA LYS A 274 -17.83 10.51 11.21
C LYS A 274 -19.10 9.99 11.93
N ASP A 275 -19.81 9.01 11.39
CA ASP A 275 -20.99 8.42 12.02
C ASP A 275 -20.61 7.27 12.96
N SER A 276 -21.57 6.66 13.64
CA SER A 276 -21.29 5.52 14.51
C SER A 276 -20.77 4.32 13.72
N PHE A 277 -19.85 3.56 14.32
CA PHE A 277 -19.38 2.28 13.79
C PHE A 277 -20.55 1.32 13.53
N ASP A 278 -20.62 0.77 12.31
CA ASP A 278 -21.72 -0.11 11.89
C ASP A 278 -21.26 -1.44 11.26
N GLY A 279 -19.95 -1.67 11.14
CA GLY A 279 -19.35 -2.86 10.55
C GLY A 279 -19.31 -2.84 9.02
N VAL A 280 -19.60 -1.70 8.38
CA VAL A 280 -19.76 -1.57 6.93
C VAL A 280 -18.77 -0.57 6.38
N ASN A 281 -17.87 -1.01 5.48
CA ASN A 281 -17.01 -0.08 4.75
C ASN A 281 -17.83 0.66 3.69
N ASN A 282 -17.92 1.97 3.80
CA ASN A 282 -18.74 2.82 2.95
C ASN A 282 -17.93 3.93 2.27
N ILE A 283 -18.30 4.20 1.03
CA ILE A 283 -18.00 5.45 0.34
C ILE A 283 -19.31 6.19 0.18
N VAL A 284 -19.43 7.31 0.86
CA VAL A 284 -20.63 8.15 0.90
C VAL A 284 -20.34 9.46 0.20
N PHE A 285 -21.27 9.88 -0.64
CA PHE A 285 -21.22 11.11 -1.40
C PHE A 285 -22.21 12.13 -0.85
N GLU A 286 -22.08 13.41 -1.22
CA GLU A 286 -22.99 14.46 -0.75
C GLU A 286 -23.25 14.45 0.77
N LYS A 287 -22.23 14.09 1.57
CA LYS A 287 -22.38 13.85 3.01
C LYS A 287 -22.46 15.17 3.77
N ASP A 288 -23.60 15.40 4.43
CA ASP A 288 -23.71 16.47 5.42
C ASP A 288 -22.77 16.18 6.60
N SER A 289 -21.79 17.06 6.78
CA SER A 289 -20.80 17.02 7.86
C SER A 289 -20.87 18.24 8.78
N THR A 290 -21.97 19.01 8.73
CA THR A 290 -22.13 20.25 9.50
C THR A 290 -22.10 20.01 11.00
N ALA A 291 -22.51 18.83 11.47
CA ALA A 291 -22.38 18.40 12.86
C ALA A 291 -20.93 18.36 13.39
N TYR A 292 -19.94 18.42 12.50
CA TYR A 292 -18.51 18.48 12.79
C TYR A 292 -17.85 19.78 12.34
N GLY A 293 -18.64 20.83 12.12
CA GLY A 293 -18.14 22.14 11.70
C GLY A 293 -17.69 22.22 10.24
N VAL A 294 -17.98 21.20 9.42
CA VAL A 294 -17.63 21.17 8.01
C VAL A 294 -18.82 21.66 7.19
N GLN A 295 -18.64 22.80 6.52
CA GLN A 295 -19.70 23.37 5.68
C GLN A 295 -19.78 22.67 4.32
N PRO A 296 -20.96 22.72 3.65
CA PRO A 296 -21.06 22.24 2.28
C PRO A 296 -20.01 22.90 1.39
N TYR A 297 -19.34 22.08 0.58
CA TYR A 297 -18.34 22.52 -0.37
C TYR A 297 -18.93 23.53 -1.35
N ASN A 298 -18.21 24.64 -1.55
CA ASN A 298 -18.66 25.72 -2.40
C ASN A 298 -17.74 25.87 -3.62
N CYS A 299 -18.31 25.81 -4.83
CA CYS A 299 -17.55 25.84 -6.07
C CYS A 299 -16.68 27.09 -6.28
N ASN A 300 -17.00 28.20 -5.62
CA ASN A 300 -16.29 29.47 -5.78
C ASN A 300 -15.35 29.79 -4.61
N THR A 301 -15.61 29.20 -3.43
CA THR A 301 -14.89 29.54 -2.19
C THR A 301 -14.25 28.34 -1.52
N GLY A 302 -14.40 27.15 -2.08
CA GLY A 302 -13.82 25.92 -1.55
C GLY A 302 -14.47 25.41 -0.27
N GLY A 303 -13.70 24.66 0.50
CA GLY A 303 -14.08 23.91 1.68
C GLY A 303 -13.44 22.52 1.67
N VAL A 304 -13.88 21.66 2.58
CA VAL A 304 -13.54 20.24 2.58
C VAL A 304 -14.14 19.57 1.35
N LEU A 305 -13.34 18.85 0.57
CA LEU A 305 -13.78 17.99 -0.53
C LEU A 305 -14.23 16.62 -0.02
N GLY A 306 -13.42 16.00 0.83
CA GLY A 306 -13.73 14.70 1.40
C GLY A 306 -12.81 14.36 2.56
N SER A 307 -13.21 13.34 3.30
CA SER A 307 -12.43 12.75 4.39
C SER A 307 -12.58 11.24 4.34
N GLY A 308 -11.47 10.52 4.27
CA GLY A 308 -11.39 9.08 4.43
C GLY A 308 -10.45 8.69 5.55
N GLY A 309 -10.57 7.46 6.02
CA GLY A 309 -9.69 6.99 7.06
C GLY A 309 -10.08 5.63 7.63
N VAL A 310 -9.45 5.34 8.76
CA VAL A 310 -9.75 4.13 9.54
C VAL A 310 -10.83 4.50 10.52
N HIS A 311 -12.03 3.95 10.33
CA HIS A 311 -13.14 4.17 11.24
C HIS A 311 -12.90 3.46 12.56
N THR A 312 -12.44 2.21 12.47
CA THR A 312 -12.01 1.46 13.64
C THR A 312 -10.89 0.46 13.30
N ALA A 313 -9.95 0.33 14.21
CA ALA A 313 -8.98 -0.76 14.24
C ALA A 313 -8.85 -1.31 15.66
N ALA A 314 -8.50 -2.59 15.76
CA ALA A 314 -8.38 -3.32 17.01
C ALA A 314 -7.02 -4.00 17.15
N THR A 315 -6.62 -4.32 18.37
CA THR A 315 -5.38 -5.05 18.66
C THR A 315 -5.40 -6.45 18.06
N ASP A 316 -4.33 -6.82 17.34
CA ASP A 316 -4.15 -8.16 16.79
C ASP A 316 -2.65 -8.52 16.74
N ALA A 317 -2.18 -9.30 17.72
CA ALA A 317 -0.78 -9.72 17.80
C ALA A 317 -0.31 -10.53 16.57
N MET A 318 -1.24 -11.10 15.80
CA MET A 318 -0.94 -11.90 14.61
C MET A 318 -0.94 -11.07 13.32
N ASN A 319 -1.20 -9.77 13.37
CA ASN A 319 -1.14 -8.89 12.20
C ASN A 319 0.29 -8.36 12.00
N THR A 320 1.23 -9.25 11.70
CA THR A 320 2.65 -8.92 11.53
C THR A 320 3.07 -9.05 10.06
N VAL A 321 3.75 -8.04 9.52
CA VAL A 321 4.35 -8.02 8.17
C VAL A 321 5.75 -7.43 8.23
N ASN A 322 6.71 -8.05 7.52
CA ASN A 322 8.12 -7.63 7.53
C ASN A 322 8.76 -7.48 8.92
N GLY A 323 8.29 -8.27 9.90
CA GLY A 323 8.78 -8.22 11.29
C GLY A 323 8.14 -7.12 12.15
N GLU A 324 7.15 -6.40 11.62
CA GLU A 324 6.44 -5.32 12.32
C GLU A 324 4.99 -5.71 12.55
N THR A 325 4.51 -5.57 13.79
CA THR A 325 3.11 -5.82 14.14
C THR A 325 2.27 -4.57 13.88
N PHE A 326 1.00 -4.74 13.54
CA PHE A 326 0.03 -3.67 13.24
C PHE A 326 -1.27 -3.88 14.01
N LEU A 327 -2.00 -2.81 14.31
CA LEU A 327 -3.43 -2.95 14.62
C LEU A 327 -4.17 -3.38 13.36
N ARG A 328 -5.21 -4.20 13.53
CA ARG A 328 -6.03 -4.70 12.44
C ARG A 328 -7.17 -3.73 12.19
N ILE A 329 -7.20 -3.15 11.01
CA ILE A 329 -8.36 -2.37 10.54
C ILE A 329 -9.57 -3.30 10.48
N THR A 330 -10.68 -2.84 11.07
CA THR A 330 -11.98 -3.53 11.08
C THR A 330 -12.98 -2.82 10.20
N GLU A 331 -12.84 -1.51 10.01
CA GLU A 331 -13.68 -0.69 9.15
C GLU A 331 -12.90 0.53 8.66
N GLY A 332 -13.08 0.88 7.39
CA GLY A 332 -12.64 2.13 6.82
C GLY A 332 -13.78 2.74 6.01
N ASP A 333 -13.85 4.07 6.02
CA ASP A 333 -14.92 4.82 5.38
C ASP A 333 -14.36 6.04 4.64
N VAL A 334 -15.08 6.46 3.60
CA VAL A 334 -14.85 7.72 2.89
C VAL A 334 -16.15 8.51 2.87
N SER A 335 -16.07 9.80 3.17
CA SER A 335 -17.18 10.75 3.07
C SER A 335 -16.77 11.92 2.20
N MET A 336 -17.33 12.00 0.99
CA MET A 336 -17.24 13.18 0.14
C MET A 336 -18.29 14.19 0.58
N ASN A 337 -17.87 15.43 0.75
CA ASN A 337 -18.67 16.48 1.37
C ASN A 337 -19.86 16.88 0.50
N GLN A 338 -20.94 17.33 1.14
CA GLN A 338 -22.08 17.92 0.45
C GLN A 338 -21.65 19.08 -0.44
N GLY A 339 -22.19 19.20 -1.65
CA GLY A 339 -21.92 20.28 -2.59
C GLY A 339 -20.77 20.02 -3.56
N VAL A 340 -19.97 18.96 -3.36
CA VAL A 340 -18.88 18.59 -4.28
C VAL A 340 -19.41 18.22 -5.66
N GLY A 341 -20.48 17.43 -5.75
CA GLY A 341 -21.07 17.01 -7.02
C GLY A 341 -21.56 18.19 -7.87
N ALA A 342 -22.04 19.26 -7.25
CA ALA A 342 -22.42 20.50 -7.95
C ALA A 342 -21.23 21.20 -8.65
N CYS A 343 -20.01 20.89 -8.26
CA CYS A 343 -18.79 21.47 -8.82
C CYS A 343 -18.14 20.61 -9.90
N LEU A 344 -18.58 19.37 -10.06
CA LEU A 344 -18.12 18.46 -11.11
C LEU A 344 -18.61 18.87 -12.53
N PRO A 345 -18.02 18.31 -13.60
CA PRO A 345 -18.53 18.47 -14.96
C PRO A 345 -20.00 18.03 -15.06
N GLY A 346 -20.87 18.95 -15.46
CA GLY A 346 -22.34 18.78 -15.42
C GLY A 346 -23.03 19.74 -14.45
N GLY A 347 -22.29 20.26 -13.47
CA GLY A 347 -22.64 21.43 -12.66
C GLY A 347 -21.83 22.65 -13.08
N THR A 348 -21.14 23.29 -12.14
CA THR A 348 -20.28 24.46 -12.45
C THR A 348 -18.99 24.10 -13.18
N GLY A 349 -18.52 22.85 -13.08
CA GLY A 349 -17.30 22.37 -13.73
C GLY A 349 -16.00 22.97 -13.17
N THR A 350 -16.05 23.59 -11.99
CA THR A 350 -14.88 24.16 -11.30
C THR A 350 -13.93 23.09 -10.74
N LEU A 351 -14.45 21.90 -10.41
CA LEU A 351 -13.66 20.73 -10.04
C LEU A 351 -13.57 19.76 -11.23
N SER A 352 -12.35 19.49 -11.71
CA SER A 352 -12.14 18.54 -12.81
C SER A 352 -12.39 17.10 -12.36
N MET A 353 -12.78 16.22 -13.29
CA MET A 353 -12.98 14.79 -12.97
C MET A 353 -11.66 14.11 -12.55
N GLY A 354 -10.53 14.54 -13.10
CA GLY A 354 -9.20 14.03 -12.72
C GLY A 354 -8.83 14.39 -11.28
N ASN A 355 -9.14 15.61 -10.84
CA ASN A 355 -8.94 16.02 -9.45
C ASN A 355 -9.87 15.22 -8.54
N TYR A 356 -11.14 15.09 -8.90
CA TYR A 356 -12.11 14.31 -8.14
C TYR A 356 -11.67 12.85 -7.95
N PHE A 357 -11.22 12.17 -9.01
CA PHE A 357 -10.67 10.81 -8.90
C PHE A 357 -9.43 10.74 -8.02
N SER A 358 -8.56 11.76 -8.09
CA SER A 358 -7.38 11.82 -7.24
C SER A 358 -7.75 11.88 -5.76
N VAL A 359 -8.76 12.68 -5.41
CA VAL A 359 -9.25 12.79 -4.02
C VAL A 359 -9.82 11.46 -3.56
N VAL A 360 -10.73 10.84 -4.32
CA VAL A 360 -11.31 9.54 -3.91
C VAL A 360 -10.21 8.48 -3.75
N THR A 361 -9.21 8.42 -4.64
CA THR A 361 -8.08 7.49 -4.50
C THR A 361 -7.22 7.78 -3.27
N HIS A 362 -6.96 9.06 -2.97
CA HIS A 362 -6.22 9.51 -1.78
C HIS A 362 -6.93 9.10 -0.50
N GLU A 363 -8.23 9.40 -0.38
CA GLU A 363 -9.03 9.05 0.79
C GLU A 363 -9.07 7.52 1.02
N ILE A 364 -9.12 6.72 -0.06
CA ILE A 364 -8.99 5.25 0.03
C ILE A 364 -7.61 4.81 0.54
N GLY A 365 -6.54 5.53 0.20
CA GLY A 365 -5.21 5.25 0.74
C GLY A 365 -5.15 5.40 2.26
N HIS A 366 -5.91 6.34 2.84
CA HIS A 366 -6.04 6.45 4.30
C HIS A 366 -6.84 5.31 4.91
N CYS A 367 -7.83 4.80 4.20
CA CYS A 367 -8.55 3.57 4.58
C CYS A 367 -7.66 2.32 4.48
N LEU A 368 -6.58 2.35 3.71
CA LEU A 368 -5.49 1.36 3.72
C LEU A 368 -4.47 1.60 4.85
N GLY A 369 -4.63 2.65 5.65
CA GLY A 369 -3.77 2.98 6.79
C GLY A 369 -2.55 3.83 6.45
N PHE A 370 -2.40 4.29 5.21
CA PHE A 370 -1.23 5.06 4.79
C PHE A 370 -1.25 6.48 5.36
N ARG A 371 -0.08 6.94 5.79
CA ARG A 371 0.14 8.36 6.11
C ARG A 371 0.26 9.19 4.84
N HIS A 372 0.24 10.51 5.01
CA HIS A 372 0.70 11.41 3.96
C HIS A 372 2.19 11.21 3.67
N SER A 373 2.54 11.15 2.39
CA SER A 373 3.90 10.83 1.92
C SER A 373 4.97 11.87 2.27
N ASP A 374 4.59 13.12 2.52
CA ASP A 374 5.49 14.21 2.89
C ASP A 374 5.39 14.67 4.34
N ASN A 375 4.69 13.91 5.19
CA ASN A 375 4.60 14.19 6.63
C ASN A 375 5.03 13.02 7.51
N SER A 376 5.30 13.27 8.79
CA SER A 376 5.50 12.22 9.80
C SER A 376 4.23 11.37 9.98
N ARG A 377 4.34 10.20 10.61
CA ARG A 377 3.23 9.26 10.83
C ARG A 377 2.16 9.82 11.77
N ASP A 378 2.57 10.57 12.78
CA ASP A 378 1.67 11.33 13.66
C ASP A 378 1.22 12.67 13.05
N ASN A 379 1.87 13.06 11.94
CA ASN A 379 1.72 14.32 11.21
C ASN A 379 2.08 15.57 12.04
N SER A 380 3.06 15.46 12.93
CA SER A 380 3.60 16.57 13.72
C SER A 380 4.65 17.41 12.98
N GLN A 381 5.26 16.89 11.91
CA GLN A 381 6.31 17.59 11.18
C GLN A 381 6.45 17.11 9.72
N PRO A 382 7.09 17.91 8.84
CA PRO A 382 7.45 17.47 7.50
C PRO A 382 8.31 16.20 7.51
N CYS A 383 8.01 15.25 6.63
CA CYS A 383 8.71 13.98 6.49
C CYS A 383 10.20 14.16 6.21
N VAL A 384 10.58 15.23 5.47
CA VAL A 384 11.98 15.54 5.14
C VAL A 384 12.88 15.74 6.37
N ASN A 385 12.29 15.99 7.54
CA ASN A 385 13.01 16.11 8.81
C ASN A 385 13.27 14.75 9.49
N LEU A 386 12.67 13.66 9.00
CA LEU A 386 12.80 12.32 9.56
C LEU A 386 13.84 11.51 8.79
N ALA A 387 14.94 11.18 9.47
CA ALA A 387 15.99 10.36 8.88
C ALA A 387 15.48 8.94 8.57
N GLY A 388 15.73 8.46 7.35
CA GLY A 388 15.38 7.10 6.92
C GLY A 388 13.92 6.94 6.48
N TYR A 389 13.14 8.01 6.46
CA TYR A 389 11.80 8.00 5.87
C TYR A 389 11.86 8.15 4.36
N ASP A 390 11.04 7.36 3.67
CA ASP A 390 10.67 7.57 2.28
C ASP A 390 9.66 8.73 2.23
N CYS A 391 10.07 9.83 1.63
CA CYS A 391 9.29 11.06 1.52
C CYS A 391 9.08 11.41 0.05
N SER A 392 7.88 11.87 -0.29
CA SER A 392 7.55 12.32 -1.65
C SER A 392 6.60 13.48 -1.59
N SER A 393 6.80 14.50 -2.44
CA SER A 393 5.83 15.59 -2.65
C SER A 393 4.96 15.40 -3.90
N ALA A 394 5.08 14.23 -4.54
CA ALA A 394 4.46 13.92 -5.82
C ALA A 394 3.46 12.76 -5.75
N ALA A 395 3.35 12.11 -4.59
CA ALA A 395 2.54 10.91 -4.43
C ALA A 395 1.04 11.21 -4.45
N ILE A 396 0.21 10.19 -4.72
CA ILE A 396 -1.22 10.37 -4.51
C ILE A 396 -1.51 10.60 -3.04
N MET A 397 -0.74 9.95 -2.16
CA MET A 397 -0.76 10.19 -0.72
C MET A 397 -0.04 11.47 -0.30
N ASN A 398 0.32 12.37 -1.21
CA ASN A 398 0.86 13.67 -0.78
C ASN A 398 -0.21 14.48 -0.07
N HIS A 399 0.13 15.22 0.98
CA HIS A 399 -0.87 16.06 1.64
C HIS A 399 -1.44 17.13 0.69
N ILE A 400 -0.61 17.65 -0.24
CA ILE A 400 -1.00 18.61 -1.29
C ILE A 400 -0.84 17.98 -2.68
N LEU A 401 -1.94 17.79 -3.42
CA LEU A 401 -1.87 17.32 -4.80
C LEU A 401 -1.64 18.50 -5.76
N ILE A 402 -0.39 18.71 -6.17
CA ILE A 402 0.02 19.87 -6.99
C ILE A 402 -0.67 19.89 -8.37
N ASN A 403 -0.95 18.72 -8.93
CA ASN A 403 -1.80 18.53 -10.11
C ASN A 403 -2.59 17.23 -9.89
N GLY A 404 -3.89 17.20 -10.21
CA GLY A 404 -4.67 15.97 -10.11
C GLY A 404 -4.00 14.84 -10.88
N LEU A 405 -3.71 13.74 -10.19
CA LEU A 405 -3.07 12.54 -10.75
C LEU A 405 -4.08 11.64 -11.49
N GLY A 406 -5.36 12.01 -11.52
CA GLY A 406 -6.42 11.20 -12.14
C GLY A 406 -6.61 9.85 -11.45
N GLY A 407 -6.22 9.73 -10.19
CA GLY A 407 -6.20 8.45 -9.46
C GLY A 407 -4.92 7.61 -9.66
N VAL A 408 -3.95 8.05 -10.47
CA VAL A 408 -2.75 7.26 -10.76
C VAL A 408 -1.79 7.24 -9.57
N LEU A 409 -1.43 6.03 -9.11
CA LEU A 409 -0.39 5.83 -8.11
C LEU A 409 0.99 6.18 -8.66
N THR A 410 1.83 6.74 -7.80
CA THR A 410 3.24 7.02 -8.11
C THR A 410 4.17 6.08 -7.35
N SER A 411 5.48 6.27 -7.54
CA SER A 411 6.50 5.41 -6.95
C SER A 411 6.44 5.31 -5.41
N TRP A 412 6.03 6.37 -4.71
CA TRP A 412 5.91 6.30 -3.24
C TRP A 412 4.71 5.44 -2.85
N ASP A 413 3.58 5.62 -3.52
CA ASP A 413 2.34 4.88 -3.25
C ASP A 413 2.51 3.37 -3.53
N GLN A 414 3.20 3.05 -4.63
CA GLN A 414 3.57 1.68 -5.01
C GLN A 414 4.47 1.02 -3.95
N ARG A 415 5.52 1.72 -3.48
CA ARG A 415 6.39 1.20 -2.42
C ARG A 415 5.64 1.06 -1.09
N ALA A 416 4.75 1.99 -0.75
CA ALA A 416 3.94 1.94 0.45
C ALA A 416 3.03 0.69 0.44
N VAL A 417 2.33 0.46 -0.67
CA VAL A 417 1.40 -0.67 -0.80
C VAL A 417 2.12 -2.01 -0.89
N GLU A 418 3.22 -2.11 -1.62
CA GLU A 418 4.09 -3.29 -1.63
C GLU A 418 4.60 -3.62 -0.22
N ARG A 419 5.02 -2.61 0.55
CA ARG A 419 5.66 -2.84 1.85
C ARG A 419 4.67 -3.17 2.96
N VAL A 420 3.45 -2.63 2.91
CA VAL A 420 2.40 -2.88 3.92
C VAL A 420 1.49 -4.04 3.53
N TYR A 421 1.33 -4.32 2.24
CA TYR A 421 0.47 -5.36 1.69
C TYR A 421 1.20 -6.21 0.64
N PRO A 422 2.36 -6.83 0.97
CA PRO A 422 3.17 -7.52 -0.02
C PRO A 422 2.42 -8.69 -0.65
N ALA A 423 2.57 -8.83 -1.97
CA ALA A 423 2.18 -10.02 -2.70
C ALA A 423 2.90 -11.27 -2.15
N PRO A 424 2.26 -12.45 -2.18
CA PRO A 424 2.94 -13.70 -1.87
C PRO A 424 4.15 -13.91 -2.77
N ALA A 425 5.33 -14.12 -2.19
CA ALA A 425 6.55 -14.34 -2.96
C ALA A 425 6.54 -15.71 -3.66
N ALA A 426 7.02 -15.74 -4.90
CA ALA A 426 7.28 -16.98 -5.62
C ALA A 426 8.37 -17.80 -4.89
N PRO A 427 8.24 -19.14 -4.79
CA PRO A 427 9.34 -19.99 -4.37
C PRO A 427 10.55 -19.82 -5.29
N ALA A 428 11.75 -19.93 -4.73
CA ALA A 428 13.00 -19.87 -5.48
C ALA A 428 13.82 -21.16 -5.30
N ASN A 429 14.76 -21.39 -6.21
CA ASN A 429 15.65 -22.56 -6.22
C ASN A 429 14.86 -23.88 -6.25
N VAL A 430 13.82 -23.95 -7.09
CA VAL A 430 13.16 -25.23 -7.35
C VAL A 430 14.16 -26.19 -7.97
N LEU A 431 14.30 -27.36 -7.36
CA LEU A 431 15.09 -28.48 -7.82
C LEU A 431 14.18 -29.70 -7.94
N ALA A 432 14.19 -30.37 -9.09
CA ALA A 432 13.43 -31.57 -9.38
C ALA A 432 14.39 -32.72 -9.75
N SER A 433 14.23 -33.88 -9.13
CA SER A 433 15.04 -35.06 -9.45
C SER A 433 14.20 -36.32 -9.36
N ALA A 434 14.26 -37.15 -10.40
CA ALA A 434 13.65 -38.47 -10.37
C ALA A 434 14.27 -39.33 -9.26
N THR A 435 13.43 -40.02 -8.49
CA THR A 435 13.84 -40.98 -7.45
C THR A 435 13.54 -42.41 -7.86
N THR A 436 12.51 -42.61 -8.69
CA THR A 436 12.14 -43.88 -9.32
C THR A 436 11.69 -43.61 -10.76
N PRO A 437 11.47 -44.65 -11.59
CA PRO A 437 10.88 -44.46 -12.92
C PRO A 437 9.50 -43.78 -12.90
N ASN A 438 8.82 -43.73 -11.75
CA ASN A 438 7.47 -43.19 -11.65
C ASN A 438 7.32 -42.06 -10.62
N ALA A 439 8.43 -41.56 -10.08
CA ALA A 439 8.37 -40.52 -9.06
C ALA A 439 9.49 -39.49 -9.21
N VAL A 440 9.13 -38.22 -8.99
CA VAL A 440 10.06 -37.08 -8.99
C VAL A 440 9.97 -36.37 -7.65
N SER A 441 11.11 -36.22 -6.98
CA SER A 441 11.23 -35.42 -5.76
C SER A 441 11.54 -33.97 -6.12
N LEU A 442 10.83 -33.05 -5.49
CA LEU A 442 11.02 -31.61 -5.61
C LEU A 442 11.39 -31.00 -4.27
N SER A 443 12.27 -29.99 -4.31
CA SER A 443 12.59 -29.14 -3.16
C SER A 443 12.79 -27.69 -3.59
N TRP A 444 12.58 -26.74 -2.67
CA TRP A 444 12.75 -25.31 -2.93
C TRP A 444 13.06 -24.54 -1.65
N THR A 445 13.38 -23.26 -1.83
CA THR A 445 13.57 -22.31 -0.71
C THR A 445 12.22 -21.97 -0.09
N ALA A 446 12.07 -22.18 1.22
CA ALA A 446 10.84 -21.88 1.92
C ALA A 446 10.52 -20.38 1.91
N VAL A 447 9.27 -20.05 1.62
CA VAL A 447 8.71 -18.70 1.71
C VAL A 447 8.12 -18.50 3.11
N LEU A 448 8.57 -17.45 3.80
CA LEU A 448 8.10 -17.13 5.16
C LEU A 448 6.59 -16.90 5.17
N GLY A 449 5.88 -17.54 6.11
CA GLY A 449 4.43 -17.39 6.27
C GLY A 449 3.58 -18.22 5.31
N ALA A 450 4.19 -18.95 4.36
CA ALA A 450 3.47 -19.81 3.43
C ALA A 450 2.51 -20.76 4.15
N ALA A 451 1.25 -20.77 3.72
CA ALA A 451 0.25 -21.74 4.21
C ALA A 451 0.40 -23.08 3.49
N SER A 452 0.71 -23.05 2.19
CA SER A 452 0.98 -24.23 1.37
C SER A 452 1.76 -23.85 0.11
N TYR A 453 2.17 -24.86 -0.65
CA TYR A 453 2.74 -24.74 -1.98
C TYR A 453 1.93 -25.59 -2.96
N THR A 454 1.75 -25.09 -4.19
CA THR A 454 1.14 -25.84 -5.28
C THR A 454 2.22 -26.21 -6.29
N ILE A 455 2.29 -27.49 -6.65
CA ILE A 455 3.26 -28.01 -7.61
C ILE A 455 2.55 -28.18 -8.94
N TYR A 456 3.19 -27.67 -9.98
CA TYR A 456 2.75 -27.86 -11.35
C TYR A 456 3.79 -28.61 -12.16
N ARG A 457 3.31 -29.49 -13.04
CA ARG A 457 4.10 -30.31 -13.94
C ARG A 457 3.67 -30.12 -15.39
N SER A 458 4.63 -30.04 -16.31
CA SER A 458 4.37 -30.05 -17.76
C SER A 458 5.10 -31.19 -18.44
N ALA A 459 4.41 -31.91 -19.33
CA ALA A 459 4.98 -32.95 -20.19
C ALA A 459 5.15 -32.48 -21.65
N ASN A 460 4.77 -31.24 -21.95
CA ASN A 460 4.77 -30.67 -23.30
C ASN A 460 5.33 -29.24 -23.37
N ALA A 461 5.98 -28.79 -22.29
CA ALA A 461 6.59 -27.47 -22.10
C ALA A 461 5.67 -26.25 -22.28
N SER A 462 4.37 -26.44 -22.48
CA SER A 462 3.40 -25.35 -22.71
C SER A 462 2.32 -25.32 -21.64
N ILE A 463 1.70 -26.48 -21.34
CA ILE A 463 0.63 -26.60 -20.36
C ILE A 463 1.21 -27.18 -19.08
N PHE A 464 1.12 -26.43 -17.99
CA PHE A 464 1.45 -26.86 -16.65
C PHE A 464 0.18 -27.31 -15.93
N SER A 465 0.11 -28.58 -15.57
CA SER A 465 -1.02 -29.18 -14.85
C SER A 465 -0.70 -29.36 -13.37
N PHE A 466 -1.74 -29.35 -12.53
CA PHE A 466 -1.61 -29.61 -11.10
C PHE A 466 -1.03 -31.00 -10.83
N ALA A 467 0.05 -31.07 -10.05
CA ALA A 467 0.67 -32.32 -9.61
C ALA A 467 0.40 -32.61 -8.12
N GLY A 468 0.16 -31.58 -7.32
CA GLY A 468 -0.17 -31.74 -5.90
C GLY A 468 0.03 -30.47 -5.09
N THR A 469 -0.24 -30.56 -3.79
CA THR A 469 0.05 -29.52 -2.80
C THR A 469 0.80 -30.09 -1.61
N THR A 470 1.50 -29.22 -0.88
CA THR A 470 2.21 -29.57 0.36
C THR A 470 2.29 -28.36 1.29
N ALA A 471 2.40 -28.59 2.60
CA ALA A 471 2.65 -27.53 3.57
C ALA A 471 4.15 -27.27 3.81
N THR A 472 5.02 -28.17 3.33
CA THR A 472 6.48 -28.08 3.51
C THR A 472 7.17 -27.70 2.20
N ASN A 473 8.44 -27.32 2.26
CA ASN A 473 9.23 -26.90 1.09
C ASN A 473 9.77 -28.07 0.23
N ASN A 474 9.06 -29.19 0.24
CA ASN A 474 9.39 -30.39 -0.54
C ASN A 474 8.11 -31.17 -0.89
N PHE A 475 8.16 -31.87 -2.01
CA PHE A 475 7.07 -32.70 -2.52
C PHE A 475 7.61 -33.89 -3.30
N LEU A 476 6.94 -35.03 -3.20
CA LEU A 476 7.20 -36.19 -4.06
C LEU A 476 6.01 -36.31 -5.02
N ASP A 477 6.23 -36.04 -6.30
CA ASP A 477 5.24 -36.31 -7.34
C ASP A 477 5.21 -37.80 -7.65
N PRO A 478 4.11 -38.53 -7.32
CA PRO A 478 4.01 -39.96 -7.56
C PRO A 478 3.40 -40.31 -8.93
N GLY A 479 2.97 -39.31 -9.72
CA GLY A 479 2.18 -39.50 -10.93
C GLY A 479 3.00 -39.46 -12.21
N ALA A 480 4.32 -39.66 -12.15
CA ALA A 480 5.20 -39.55 -13.30
C ALA A 480 5.24 -40.88 -14.08
N SER A 481 5.38 -40.78 -15.41
CA SER A 481 5.57 -41.94 -16.28
C SER A 481 7.06 -42.26 -16.41
N ALA A 482 7.39 -43.53 -16.59
CA ALA A 482 8.75 -43.96 -16.91
C ALA A 482 9.26 -43.34 -18.21
N ASP A 483 10.58 -43.17 -18.30
CA ASP A 483 11.29 -42.69 -19.48
C ASP A 483 10.72 -41.39 -20.07
N THR A 484 10.30 -40.47 -19.21
CA THR A 484 9.64 -39.22 -19.58
C THR A 484 10.35 -38.02 -18.96
N ALA A 485 10.44 -36.93 -19.72
CA ALA A 485 10.94 -35.64 -19.22
C ALA A 485 9.77 -34.73 -18.85
N TYR A 486 9.91 -34.01 -17.74
CA TYR A 486 8.93 -33.04 -17.26
C TYR A 486 9.60 -31.73 -16.89
N LEU A 487 8.86 -30.63 -17.05
CA LEU A 487 9.18 -29.35 -16.40
C LEU A 487 8.33 -29.19 -15.15
N TYR A 488 8.94 -28.71 -14.07
CA TYR A 488 8.25 -28.41 -12.82
C TYR A 488 8.39 -26.94 -12.44
N ARG A 489 7.35 -26.42 -11.82
CA ARG A 489 7.37 -25.11 -11.14
C ARG A 489 6.47 -25.18 -9.91
N VAL A 490 6.73 -24.29 -8.96
CA VAL A 490 6.04 -24.24 -7.67
C VAL A 490 5.54 -22.83 -7.44
N THR A 491 4.37 -22.71 -6.85
CA THR A 491 3.81 -21.45 -6.33
C THR A 491 3.64 -21.56 -4.82
N THR A 492 3.62 -20.43 -4.14
CA THR A 492 3.28 -20.34 -2.71
C THR A 492 1.83 -19.88 -2.58
N THR A 493 1.07 -20.47 -1.66
CA THR A 493 -0.20 -19.89 -1.20
C THR A 493 -0.01 -19.23 0.16
N LEU A 494 -0.33 -17.94 0.25
CA LEU A 494 -0.34 -17.16 1.49
C LEU A 494 -1.72 -16.53 1.67
N ALA A 495 -2.36 -16.81 2.82
CA ALA A 495 -3.71 -16.32 3.13
C ALA A 495 -4.73 -16.52 1.99
N GLY A 496 -4.64 -17.65 1.29
CA GLY A 496 -5.56 -18.05 0.23
C GLY A 496 -5.24 -17.53 -1.18
N VAL A 497 -4.16 -16.75 -1.38
CA VAL A 497 -3.71 -16.36 -2.73
C VAL A 497 -2.38 -16.97 -3.10
N GLU A 498 -2.34 -17.38 -4.35
CA GLU A 498 -1.22 -18.01 -5.01
C GLU A 498 -0.27 -16.97 -5.58
N SER A 499 1.03 -17.16 -5.35
CA SER A 499 2.10 -16.35 -5.90
C SER A 499 2.26 -16.56 -7.41
N PRO A 500 3.00 -15.68 -8.10
CA PRO A 500 3.63 -16.05 -9.37
C PRO A 500 4.43 -17.37 -9.25
N PRO A 501 4.63 -18.10 -10.36
CA PRO A 501 5.42 -19.33 -10.34
C PRO A 501 6.91 -19.06 -10.10
N SER A 502 7.58 -20.04 -9.50
CA SER A 502 9.03 -20.13 -9.39
C SER A 502 9.75 -20.16 -10.74
N ASN A 503 11.09 -20.22 -10.68
CA ASN A 503 11.87 -20.77 -11.78
C ASN A 503 11.37 -22.19 -12.15
N VAL A 504 11.55 -22.56 -13.41
CA VAL A 504 11.26 -23.92 -13.88
C VAL A 504 12.50 -24.78 -13.69
N ASP A 505 12.30 -26.06 -13.36
CA ASP A 505 13.36 -27.06 -13.38
C ASP A 505 12.96 -28.31 -14.18
N LEU A 506 13.95 -28.97 -14.79
CA LEU A 506 13.79 -30.17 -15.60
C LEU A 506 13.90 -31.41 -14.71
N ALA A 507 13.18 -32.49 -15.03
CA ALA A 507 13.53 -33.81 -14.52
C ALA A 507 13.18 -34.90 -15.53
N THR A 508 14.10 -35.84 -15.78
CA THR A 508 13.81 -37.07 -16.51
C THR A 508 13.65 -38.26 -15.57
N THR A 509 12.60 -39.06 -15.77
CA THR A 509 12.38 -40.32 -15.02
C THR A 509 13.19 -41.51 -15.53
N VAL A 510 14.23 -41.26 -16.32
CA VAL A 510 15.20 -42.28 -16.75
C VAL A 510 16.19 -42.54 -15.61
N ILE A 511 16.14 -43.74 -15.05
CA ILE A 511 17.03 -44.14 -13.95
C ILE A 511 18.24 -44.88 -14.52
N PHE A 512 19.42 -44.24 -14.42
CA PHE A 512 20.68 -44.85 -14.86
C PHE A 512 21.03 -46.06 -13.98
N SER A 513 21.24 -47.22 -14.60
CA SER A 513 21.57 -48.46 -13.87
C SER A 513 22.93 -48.41 -13.16
N ASP A 514 23.83 -47.55 -13.63
CA ASP A 514 25.17 -47.33 -13.08
C ASP A 514 25.32 -45.83 -12.73
N PRO A 515 24.78 -45.36 -11.59
CA PRO A 515 24.61 -43.93 -11.33
C PRO A 515 25.92 -43.20 -11.02
N THR A 516 26.96 -43.91 -10.58
CA THR A 516 28.26 -43.33 -10.22
C THR A 516 29.35 -43.82 -11.17
N LEU A 517 29.88 -42.93 -12.01
CA LEU A 517 30.96 -43.24 -12.94
C LEU A 517 32.29 -42.71 -12.40
N VAL A 518 33.21 -43.61 -12.03
CA VAL A 518 34.52 -43.25 -11.48
C VAL A 518 35.61 -43.53 -12.51
N ALA A 519 36.42 -42.51 -12.82
CA ALA A 519 37.54 -42.66 -13.74
C ALA A 519 38.52 -43.74 -13.25
N GLY A 520 38.94 -44.62 -14.17
CA GLY A 520 39.85 -45.73 -13.86
C GLY A 520 39.22 -46.94 -13.18
N SER A 521 37.95 -46.88 -12.76
CA SER A 521 37.24 -48.00 -12.13
C SER A 521 36.01 -48.44 -12.92
N THR A 522 35.21 -47.51 -13.42
CA THR A 522 33.98 -47.84 -14.16
C THR A 522 34.30 -48.08 -15.63
N SER A 523 34.07 -49.29 -16.11
CA SER A 523 34.13 -49.59 -17.55
C SER A 523 32.94 -48.99 -18.28
N ILE A 524 33.17 -48.34 -19.41
CA ILE A 524 32.10 -47.81 -20.28
C ILE A 524 31.30 -48.99 -20.84
N LYS A 525 29.97 -48.94 -20.71
CA LYS A 525 29.03 -49.98 -21.17
C LYS A 525 28.12 -49.42 -22.25
N ALA A 526 27.60 -50.30 -23.11
CA ALA A 526 26.53 -49.96 -24.05
C ALA A 526 25.33 -49.30 -23.34
N ALA A 527 24.98 -49.81 -22.15
CA ALA A 527 23.93 -49.26 -21.29
C ALA A 527 24.08 -47.76 -21.00
N HIS A 528 25.32 -47.27 -20.78
CA HIS A 528 25.55 -45.86 -20.47
C HIS A 528 25.14 -44.93 -21.62
N ILE A 529 25.30 -45.38 -22.87
CA ILE A 529 24.87 -44.63 -24.06
C ILE A 529 23.38 -44.82 -24.29
N THR A 530 22.86 -46.05 -24.22
CA THR A 530 21.44 -46.29 -24.51
C THR A 530 20.52 -45.58 -23.51
N GLU A 531 20.87 -45.58 -22.22
CA GLU A 531 20.12 -44.84 -21.19
C GLU A 531 20.20 -43.32 -21.40
N LEU A 532 21.36 -42.79 -21.81
CA LEU A 532 21.50 -41.37 -22.15
C LEU A 532 20.67 -40.99 -23.38
N ARG A 533 20.61 -41.85 -24.41
CA ARG A 533 19.72 -41.64 -25.56
C ARG A 533 18.27 -41.57 -25.12
N THR A 534 17.81 -42.53 -24.31
CA THR A 534 16.46 -42.50 -23.73
C THR A 534 16.19 -41.19 -22.99
N ALA A 535 17.12 -40.71 -22.17
CA ALA A 535 16.95 -39.45 -21.43
C ALA A 535 16.93 -38.23 -22.36
N VAL A 536 17.88 -38.13 -23.31
CA VAL A 536 17.95 -37.01 -24.26
C VAL A 536 16.73 -36.99 -25.17
N ASP A 537 16.28 -38.14 -25.68
CA ASP A 537 15.08 -38.26 -26.51
C ASP A 537 13.81 -37.90 -25.73
N ALA A 538 13.74 -38.22 -24.42
CA ALA A 538 12.66 -37.76 -23.56
C ALA A 538 12.64 -36.22 -23.44
N VAL A 539 13.79 -35.56 -23.28
CA VAL A 539 13.89 -34.08 -23.26
C VAL A 539 13.54 -33.48 -24.62
N ARG A 540 13.94 -34.12 -25.73
CA ARG A 540 13.55 -33.70 -27.09
C ARG A 540 12.06 -33.81 -27.32
N LYS A 541 11.43 -34.90 -26.86
CA LYS A 541 9.98 -35.10 -26.93
C LYS A 541 9.24 -34.00 -26.16
N LEU A 542 9.70 -33.68 -24.95
CA LEU A 542 9.19 -32.56 -24.15
C LEU A 542 9.31 -31.22 -24.91
N ALA A 543 10.48 -30.94 -25.49
CA ALA A 543 10.73 -29.75 -26.31
C ALA A 543 9.86 -29.67 -27.57
N ASN A 544 9.42 -30.81 -28.09
CA ASN A 544 8.53 -30.91 -29.24
C ASN A 544 7.04 -31.01 -28.85
N GLY A 545 6.64 -30.39 -27.74
CA GLY A 545 5.24 -30.37 -27.30
C GLY A 545 4.71 -31.74 -26.86
N GLY A 546 5.59 -32.65 -26.44
CA GLY A 546 5.22 -34.03 -26.06
C GLY A 546 5.06 -34.98 -27.25
N LEU A 547 5.27 -34.52 -28.48
CA LEU A 547 5.20 -35.34 -29.70
C LEU A 547 6.54 -36.03 -29.95
N GLY A 548 6.49 -37.29 -30.42
CA GLY A 548 7.69 -38.09 -30.69
C GLY A 548 8.68 -37.37 -31.63
N ASN A 549 9.96 -37.38 -31.28
CA ASN A 549 11.04 -36.73 -32.01
C ASN A 549 12.40 -37.38 -31.71
N ASP A 550 12.43 -38.71 -31.81
CA ASP A 550 13.63 -39.50 -31.55
C ASP A 550 14.75 -39.03 -32.47
N PHE A 551 15.94 -38.80 -31.90
CA PHE A 551 17.08 -38.36 -32.68
C PHE A 551 17.57 -39.48 -33.61
N ASN A 552 17.90 -39.12 -34.86
CA ASN A 552 18.44 -40.08 -35.81
C ASN A 552 19.96 -40.26 -35.59
N TYR A 553 20.32 -41.19 -34.70
CA TYR A 553 21.71 -41.47 -34.37
C TYR A 553 22.44 -42.24 -35.49
N THR A 554 23.72 -41.94 -35.71
CA THR A 554 24.57 -42.61 -36.72
C THR A 554 24.58 -44.13 -36.56
N ASP A 555 24.67 -44.62 -35.33
CA ASP A 555 24.49 -46.04 -35.01
C ASP A 555 23.16 -46.20 -34.24
N PRO A 556 22.06 -46.59 -34.90
CA PRO A 556 20.76 -46.71 -34.24
C PRO A 556 20.73 -47.74 -33.11
N ALA A 557 21.49 -48.82 -33.26
CA ALA A 557 21.63 -49.88 -32.25
C ALA A 557 23.05 -49.96 -31.70
N ILE A 558 23.18 -49.87 -30.36
CA ILE A 558 24.44 -50.09 -29.64
C ILE A 558 24.32 -51.40 -28.89
N SER A 559 24.86 -52.48 -29.46
CA SER A 559 24.83 -53.80 -28.81
C SER A 559 26.19 -54.12 -28.17
N PRO A 560 26.20 -54.76 -26.97
CA PRO A 560 27.43 -55.19 -26.33
C PRO A 560 28.29 -56.05 -27.27
N ALA A 561 29.60 -55.83 -27.25
CA ALA A 561 30.60 -56.54 -28.06
C ALA A 561 30.51 -56.37 -29.59
N SER A 562 29.47 -55.74 -30.15
CA SER A 562 29.39 -55.47 -31.60
C SER A 562 29.65 -54.00 -31.96
N THR A 563 29.17 -53.07 -31.13
CA THR A 563 29.25 -51.64 -31.43
C THR A 563 30.09 -50.95 -30.36
N PRO A 564 31.35 -50.57 -30.66
CA PRO A 564 32.16 -49.83 -29.71
C PRO A 564 31.54 -48.45 -29.47
N VAL A 565 31.56 -47.99 -28.21
CA VAL A 565 31.18 -46.61 -27.88
C VAL A 565 32.24 -45.66 -28.45
N ARG A 566 31.80 -44.68 -29.24
CA ARG A 566 32.67 -43.77 -29.98
C ARG A 566 32.32 -42.32 -29.67
N ARG A 567 33.29 -41.43 -29.90
CA ARG A 567 33.14 -39.97 -29.84
C ARG A 567 31.87 -39.45 -30.53
N ILE A 568 31.52 -40.00 -31.69
CA ILE A 568 30.33 -39.56 -32.43
C ILE A 568 29.04 -39.67 -31.60
N HIS A 569 28.89 -40.72 -30.78
CA HIS A 569 27.69 -40.90 -29.96
C HIS A 569 27.51 -39.77 -28.93
N LEU A 570 28.62 -39.28 -28.37
CA LEU A 570 28.59 -38.21 -27.36
C LEU A 570 28.30 -36.86 -28.01
N ILE A 571 28.84 -36.60 -29.21
CA ILE A 571 28.59 -35.36 -29.95
C ILE A 571 27.14 -35.27 -30.38
N GLU A 572 26.56 -36.36 -30.87
CA GLU A 572 25.15 -36.44 -31.20
C GLU A 572 24.29 -36.17 -29.98
N LEU A 573 24.58 -36.80 -28.83
CA LEU A 573 23.86 -36.56 -27.57
C LEU A 573 23.97 -35.10 -27.10
N ARG A 574 25.18 -34.52 -27.11
CA ARG A 574 25.40 -33.11 -26.71
C ARG A 574 24.59 -32.17 -27.61
N GLY A 575 24.72 -32.28 -28.93
CA GLY A 575 24.00 -31.42 -29.87
C GLY A 575 22.48 -31.59 -29.79
N ALA A 576 22.01 -32.83 -29.63
CA ALA A 576 20.59 -33.14 -29.48
C ALA A 576 20.00 -32.55 -28.19
N LEU A 577 20.73 -32.66 -27.08
CA LEU A 577 20.33 -32.11 -25.78
C LEU A 577 20.37 -30.58 -25.77
N ASP A 578 21.43 -29.97 -26.31
CA ASP A 578 21.57 -28.51 -26.36
C ASP A 578 20.44 -27.86 -27.17
N THR A 579 20.10 -28.46 -28.30
CA THR A 579 18.97 -28.01 -29.12
C THR A 579 17.67 -28.07 -28.31
N ALA A 580 17.40 -29.19 -27.63
CA ALA A 580 16.19 -29.36 -26.84
C ALA A 580 16.13 -28.38 -25.66
N ARG A 581 17.23 -28.20 -24.92
CA ARG A 581 17.30 -27.26 -23.79
C ARG A 581 17.14 -25.81 -24.24
N ALA A 582 17.72 -25.44 -25.38
CA ALA A 582 17.54 -24.11 -25.96
C ALA A 582 16.06 -23.86 -26.32
N THR A 583 15.38 -24.83 -26.94
CA THR A 583 13.93 -24.75 -27.20
C THR A 583 13.10 -24.59 -25.92
N LEU A 584 13.53 -25.22 -24.82
CA LEU A 584 12.88 -25.15 -23.52
C LEU A 584 13.27 -23.90 -22.68
N ASN A 585 14.12 -23.01 -23.20
CA ASN A 585 14.70 -21.88 -22.46
C ASN A 585 15.42 -22.29 -21.16
N LEU A 586 16.03 -23.48 -21.15
CA LEU A 586 16.83 -23.97 -20.03
C LEU A 586 18.30 -23.52 -20.16
N PRO A 587 19.04 -23.38 -19.04
CA PRO A 587 20.47 -23.07 -19.10
C PRO A 587 21.26 -24.07 -19.95
N ALA A 588 22.23 -23.57 -20.70
CA ALA A 588 23.12 -24.41 -21.50
C ALA A 588 23.96 -25.34 -20.60
N VAL A 589 24.21 -26.56 -21.07
CA VAL A 589 25.09 -27.50 -20.38
C VAL A 589 26.54 -27.11 -20.66
N SER A 590 27.37 -27.08 -19.63
CA SER A 590 28.82 -26.88 -19.81
C SER A 590 29.47 -28.24 -20.05
N TYR A 591 30.18 -28.36 -21.16
CA TYR A 591 30.92 -29.55 -21.52
C TYR A 591 32.42 -29.27 -21.57
N GLY A 592 33.22 -30.24 -21.12
CA GLY A 592 34.64 -30.26 -21.39
C GLY A 592 34.97 -30.53 -22.87
N ASP A 593 36.18 -30.15 -23.25
CA ASP A 593 36.72 -30.40 -24.58
C ASP A 593 36.70 -31.89 -24.92
N LEU A 594 36.25 -32.21 -26.14
CA LEU A 594 36.24 -33.57 -26.67
C LEU A 594 36.92 -33.57 -28.06
N PRO A 595 38.26 -33.39 -28.12
CA PRO A 595 39.02 -33.24 -29.35
C PRO A 595 38.94 -34.48 -30.26
N GLU A 596 39.30 -34.29 -31.52
CA GLU A 596 39.42 -35.40 -32.48
C GLU A 596 40.42 -36.45 -31.96
N GLN A 597 40.09 -37.74 -32.09
CA GLN A 597 40.88 -38.89 -31.61
C GLN A 597 41.04 -39.03 -30.08
N SER A 598 40.41 -38.17 -29.25
CA SER A 598 40.46 -38.32 -27.79
C SER A 598 39.60 -39.50 -27.31
N PRO A 599 40.06 -40.24 -26.27
CA PRO A 599 39.25 -41.28 -25.66
C PRO A 599 38.03 -40.65 -24.96
N VAL A 600 36.88 -41.32 -25.05
CA VAL A 600 35.69 -40.96 -24.27
C VAL A 600 35.99 -41.21 -22.78
N LYS A 601 35.67 -40.23 -21.94
CA LYS A 601 35.95 -40.25 -20.49
C LYS A 601 34.65 -40.33 -19.69
N ALA A 602 34.78 -40.73 -18.43
CA ALA A 602 33.64 -40.74 -17.49
C ALA A 602 32.99 -39.35 -17.35
N VAL A 603 33.78 -38.27 -17.41
CA VAL A 603 33.28 -36.89 -17.30
C VAL A 603 32.31 -36.53 -18.42
N ASP A 604 32.52 -37.02 -19.65
CA ASP A 604 31.64 -36.73 -20.80
C ASP A 604 30.22 -37.27 -20.58
N PHE A 605 30.10 -38.42 -19.91
CA PHE A 605 28.81 -38.99 -19.52
C PHE A 605 28.20 -38.25 -18.34
N VAL A 606 29.00 -37.87 -17.34
CA VAL A 606 28.52 -37.15 -16.15
C VAL A 606 27.92 -35.79 -16.55
N GLU A 607 28.56 -35.06 -17.46
CA GLU A 607 28.06 -33.79 -17.98
C GLU A 607 26.69 -33.97 -18.67
N LEU A 608 26.56 -34.94 -19.57
CA LEU A 608 25.28 -35.25 -20.24
C LEU A 608 24.20 -35.69 -19.24
N ARG A 609 24.56 -36.53 -18.26
CA ARG A 609 23.64 -36.99 -17.20
C ARG A 609 23.16 -35.86 -16.32
N ASN A 610 24.01 -34.87 -16.06
CA ASN A 610 23.60 -33.67 -15.32
C ASN A 610 22.73 -32.76 -16.18
N GLY A 611 22.95 -32.73 -17.50
CA GLY A 611 22.16 -31.91 -18.42
C GLY A 611 20.74 -32.43 -18.71
N VAL A 612 20.43 -33.69 -18.40
CA VAL A 612 19.07 -34.26 -18.53
C VAL A 612 18.32 -34.30 -17.20
N LYS A 613 18.96 -33.88 -16.11
CA LYS A 613 18.39 -33.86 -14.77
C LYS A 613 18.06 -32.46 -14.31
#